data_AF-A0A352MC36-F1
#
_entry.id   AF-A0A352MC36-F1
#
_cell.length_a   1.000
_cell.length_b   1.000
_cell.length_c   1.000
_cell.angle_alpha   90.00
_cell.angle_beta   90.00
_cell.angle_gamma   90.00
#
_symmetry.space_group_name_H-M   'P 1'
#
loop_
_entity.id
_entity.type
_entity.pdbx_description
1 polymer ?
#
loop_
_entity_poly.entity_id
_entity_poly.type
_entity_poly.pdbx_seq_one_letter_code
_entity_poly.pdbx_strand_id
1 'polypeptide(L)'
;MRKVLFIIAIFFLFSCNKDENCFSCTTTFTITIKDPGGTDSFSVEDKRKKCDFTESQIREFEKNNSDTITYINGELRIDTVIVTICKRQ
;
A
#
# COMPACT_ATOMS: atom_id res chain seq x y z
N MET A 1 -39.95 26.40 13.29
CA MET A 1 -38.56 25.92 13.45
C MET A 1 -38.40 24.38 13.46
N ARG A 2 -39.40 23.59 13.92
CA ARG A 2 -39.35 22.11 13.98
C ARG A 2 -39.13 21.39 12.63
N LYS A 3 -39.51 22.00 11.49
CA LYS A 3 -39.37 21.41 10.15
C LYS A 3 -37.93 21.46 9.58
N VAL A 4 -37.09 22.38 10.06
CA VAL A 4 -35.70 22.55 9.56
C VAL A 4 -34.78 21.46 10.12
N LEU A 5 -35.03 21.01 11.36
CA LEU A 5 -34.29 19.92 12.00
C LEU A 5 -34.39 18.59 11.24
N PHE A 6 -35.52 18.32 10.58
CA PHE A 6 -35.69 17.10 9.77
C PHE A 6 -34.83 17.10 8.51
N ILE A 7 -34.60 18.27 7.91
CA ILE A 7 -33.79 18.39 6.68
C ILE A 7 -32.30 18.16 7.00
N ILE A 8 -31.83 18.65 8.14
CA ILE A 8 -30.45 18.45 8.61
C ILE A 8 -30.22 16.96 8.95
N ALA A 9 -31.18 16.31 9.60
CA ALA A 9 -31.08 14.88 9.93
C ALA A 9 -30.98 13.98 8.67
N ILE A 10 -31.67 14.32 7.59
CA ILE A 10 -31.60 13.59 6.31
C ILE A 10 -30.22 13.77 5.66
N PHE A 11 -29.62 14.95 5.72
CA PHE A 11 -28.26 15.18 5.20
C PHE A 11 -27.18 14.40 5.96
N PHE A 12 -27.34 14.17 7.27
CA PHE A 12 -26.39 13.36 8.05
C PHE A 12 -26.45 11.86 7.72
N LEU A 13 -27.63 11.33 7.33
CA LEU A 13 -27.81 9.92 6.99
C LEU A 13 -27.14 9.51 5.66
N PHE A 14 -26.93 10.44 4.74
CA PHE A 14 -26.21 10.19 3.48
C PHE A 14 -24.68 10.24 3.60
N SER A 15 -24.11 10.49 4.80
CA SER A 15 -22.64 10.50 4.98
C SER A 15 -22.03 9.14 5.34
N CYS A 16 -22.85 8.08 5.47
CA CYS A 16 -22.40 6.75 5.86
C CYS A 16 -22.49 5.76 4.68
N ASN A 17 -21.53 5.84 3.76
CA ASN A 17 -21.06 4.69 2.98
C ASN A 17 -19.65 5.02 2.47
N LYS A 18 -18.67 5.02 3.37
CA LYS A 18 -17.26 5.35 3.05
C LYS A 18 -16.39 4.14 2.74
N ASP A 19 -16.91 2.92 2.87
CA ASP A 19 -16.12 1.70 2.69
C ASP A 19 -16.20 1.09 1.28
N GLU A 20 -17.08 1.57 0.40
CA GLU A 20 -17.26 0.97 -0.94
C GLU A 20 -16.07 1.23 -1.91
N ASN A 21 -15.12 2.09 -1.55
CA ASN A 21 -13.95 2.42 -2.38
C ASN A 21 -12.63 2.39 -1.60
N CYS A 22 -12.44 1.38 -0.75
CA CYS A 22 -11.18 1.19 -0.03
C CYS A 22 -10.33 0.06 -0.62
N PHE A 23 -9.02 0.27 -0.62
CA PHE A 23 -8.00 -0.71 -1.00
C PHE A 23 -7.16 -1.08 0.23
N SER A 24 -6.88 -2.38 0.37
CA SER A 24 -5.86 -2.90 1.27
C SER A 24 -4.56 -3.05 0.51
N CYS A 25 -3.56 -2.27 0.88
CA CYS A 25 -2.22 -2.28 0.29
C CYS A 25 -1.23 -3.00 1.20
N THR A 26 -0.51 -3.98 0.66
CA THR A 26 0.60 -4.66 1.32
C THR A 26 1.89 -4.24 0.63
N THR A 27 2.88 -3.77 1.38
CA THR A 27 4.23 -3.53 0.91
C THR A 27 5.16 -4.58 1.47
N THR A 28 5.82 -5.34 0.61
CA THR A 28 6.79 -6.36 0.97
C THR A 28 8.20 -5.86 0.67
N PHE A 29 9.08 -5.91 1.65
CA PHE A 29 10.50 -5.60 1.51
C PHE A 29 11.28 -6.91 1.61
N THR A 30 11.92 -7.31 0.52
CA THR A 30 12.76 -8.51 0.48
C THR A 30 14.22 -8.08 0.33
N ILE A 31 15.09 -8.54 1.22
CA ILE A 31 16.53 -8.30 1.18
C ILE A 31 17.21 -9.63 0.92
N THR A 32 17.92 -9.74 -0.19
CA THR A 32 18.74 -10.89 -0.54
C THR A 32 20.21 -10.50 -0.47
N ILE A 33 20.98 -11.19 0.35
CA ILE A 33 22.42 -11.01 0.51
C ILE A 33 23.12 -12.19 -0.17
N LYS A 34 24.03 -11.89 -1.08
CA LYS A 34 24.84 -12.87 -1.80
C LYS A 34 26.30 -12.55 -1.54
N ASP A 35 27.04 -13.54 -1.04
CA ASP A 35 28.47 -13.45 -0.81
C ASP A 35 29.11 -14.81 -1.20
N PRO A 36 30.45 -14.97 -1.09
CA PRO A 36 31.11 -16.23 -1.40
C PRO A 36 30.70 -17.40 -0.48
N GLY A 37 30.17 -17.10 0.72
CA GLY A 37 29.72 -18.07 1.71
C GLY A 37 28.31 -18.59 1.45
N GLY A 38 27.50 -17.88 0.67
CA GLY A 38 26.17 -18.35 0.29
C GLY A 38 25.19 -17.24 -0.09
N THR A 39 23.90 -17.55 0.06
CA THR A 39 22.81 -16.61 -0.20
C THR A 39 21.79 -16.68 0.93
N ASP A 40 21.56 -15.54 1.58
CA ASP A 40 20.54 -15.36 2.60
C ASP A 40 19.43 -14.45 2.08
N SER A 41 18.20 -14.68 2.53
CA SER A 41 17.04 -13.88 2.14
C SER A 41 16.11 -13.61 3.31
N PHE A 42 15.72 -12.36 3.46
CA PHE A 42 14.83 -11.87 4.51
C PHE A 42 13.67 -11.12 3.89
N SER A 43 12.47 -11.25 4.45
CA SER A 43 11.29 -10.54 3.96
C SER A 43 10.46 -9.98 5.11
N VAL A 44 10.01 -8.73 4.98
CA VAL A 44 9.12 -8.07 5.93
C VAL A 44 7.95 -7.42 5.20
N GLU A 45 6.77 -7.40 5.83
CA GLU A 45 5.55 -6.83 5.25
C GLU A 45 4.98 -5.69 6.10
N ASP A 46 4.47 -4.65 5.43
CA ASP A 46 3.67 -3.57 6.02
C ASP A 46 2.31 -3.50 5.32
N LYS A 47 1.23 -3.28 6.08
CA LYS A 47 -0.16 -3.26 5.55
C LYS A 47 -0.83 -1.93 5.85
N ARG A 48 -1.40 -1.31 4.83
CA ARG A 48 -2.06 0.01 4.92
C ARG A 48 -3.40 -0.01 4.18
N LYS A 49 -4.41 0.67 4.74
CA LYS A 49 -5.69 0.92 4.07
C LYS A 49 -5.64 2.27 3.34
N LYS A 50 -6.13 2.31 2.10
CA LYS A 50 -6.24 3.52 1.26
C LYS A 50 -7.68 3.64 0.77
N CYS A 51 -8.41 4.63 1.29
CA CYS A 51 -9.77 4.95 0.84
C CYS A 51 -9.75 6.26 0.06
N ASP A 52 -10.78 6.49 -0.76
CA ASP A 52 -10.94 7.69 -1.58
C ASP A 52 -9.91 7.81 -2.74
N PHE A 53 -9.35 6.69 -3.19
CA PHE A 53 -8.49 6.62 -4.37
C PHE A 53 -9.24 5.95 -5.53
N THR A 54 -9.08 6.49 -6.72
CA THR A 54 -9.48 5.80 -7.96
C THR A 54 -8.53 4.63 -8.28
N GLU A 55 -8.97 3.70 -9.12
CA GLU A 55 -8.11 2.59 -9.57
C GLU A 55 -6.79 3.09 -10.19
N SER A 56 -6.84 4.12 -11.04
CA SER A 56 -5.63 4.67 -11.68
C SER A 56 -4.64 5.24 -10.66
N GLN A 57 -5.15 5.97 -9.66
CA GLN A 57 -4.33 6.49 -8.57
C GLN A 57 -3.74 5.37 -7.70
N ILE A 58 -4.45 4.26 -7.52
CA ILE A 58 -3.91 3.07 -6.82
C ILE A 58 -2.80 2.41 -7.64
N ARG A 59 -2.96 2.26 -8.97
CA ARG A 59 -1.89 1.69 -9.82
C ARG A 59 -0.65 2.57 -9.85
N GLU A 60 -0.84 3.89 -9.87
CA GLU A 60 0.27 4.84 -9.74
C GLU A 60 0.94 4.72 -8.35
N PHE A 61 0.15 4.58 -7.29
CA PHE A 61 0.66 4.36 -5.94
C PHE A 61 1.49 3.06 -5.84
N GLU A 62 0.99 1.94 -6.36
CA GLU A 62 1.73 0.66 -6.40
C GLU A 62 3.08 0.83 -7.12
N LYS A 63 3.08 1.49 -8.29
CA LYS A 63 4.29 1.73 -9.07
C LYS A 63 5.29 2.61 -8.34
N ASN A 64 4.83 3.69 -7.71
CA ASN A 64 5.71 4.64 -7.02
C ASN A 64 6.26 4.12 -5.69
N ASN A 65 5.68 3.04 -5.15
CA ASN A 65 6.12 2.40 -3.90
C ASN A 65 6.71 1.01 -4.13
N SER A 66 6.93 0.63 -5.39
CA SER A 66 7.67 -0.58 -5.76
C SER A 66 8.99 -0.18 -6.39
N ASP A 67 10.09 -0.79 -5.93
CA ASP A 67 11.43 -0.46 -6.42
C ASP A 67 12.37 -1.65 -6.25
N THR A 68 13.53 -1.58 -6.89
CA THR A 68 14.61 -2.54 -6.70
C THR A 68 15.94 -1.80 -6.58
N ILE A 69 16.60 -2.00 -5.46
CA ILE A 69 17.88 -1.38 -5.13
C ILE A 69 18.92 -2.49 -5.04
N THR A 70 19.99 -2.38 -5.83
CA THR A 70 21.12 -3.31 -5.76
C THR A 70 22.37 -2.58 -5.30
N TYR A 71 23.00 -3.10 -4.26
CA TYR A 71 24.30 -2.67 -3.76
C TYR A 71 25.34 -3.75 -4.05
N ILE A 72 26.51 -3.36 -4.55
CA ILE A 72 27.61 -4.27 -4.89
C ILE A 72 28.89 -3.72 -4.29
N ASN A 73 29.61 -4.54 -3.54
CA ASN A 73 30.92 -4.24 -2.99
C ASN A 73 31.84 -5.47 -3.07
N GLY A 74 32.69 -5.52 -4.10
CA GLY A 74 33.49 -6.71 -4.38
C GLY A 74 32.61 -7.91 -4.70
N GLU A 75 32.77 -9.00 -3.95
CA GLU A 75 31.97 -10.22 -4.08
C GLU A 75 30.65 -10.18 -3.30
N LEU A 76 30.45 -9.16 -2.45
CA LEU A 76 29.19 -8.94 -1.74
C LEU A 76 28.19 -8.23 -2.66
N ARG A 77 27.00 -8.82 -2.81
CA ARG A 77 25.85 -8.25 -3.49
C ARG A 77 24.62 -8.28 -2.58
N ILE A 78 23.97 -7.13 -2.42
CA ILE A 78 22.73 -7.00 -1.67
C ILE A 78 21.66 -6.50 -2.63
N ASP A 79 20.61 -7.30 -2.83
CA ASP A 79 19.44 -6.93 -3.62
C ASP A 79 18.28 -6.64 -2.64
N THR A 80 17.73 -5.42 -2.67
CA THR A 80 16.53 -5.04 -1.94
C THR A 80 15.39 -4.86 -2.94
N VAL A 81 14.33 -5.64 -2.80
CA VAL A 81 13.14 -5.57 -3.64
C VAL A 81 11.98 -5.09 -2.79
N ILE A 82 11.35 -3.99 -3.21
CA ILE A 82 10.18 -3.40 -2.57
C ILE A 82 9.01 -3.60 -3.52
N VAL A 83 7.94 -4.23 -3.05
CA VAL A 83 6.74 -4.46 -3.86
C VAL A 83 5.51 -4.03 -3.08
N THR A 84 4.78 -3.05 -3.60
CA THR A 84 3.47 -2.65 -3.06
C THR A 84 2.35 -3.17 -3.95
N ILE A 85 1.43 -3.92 -3.36
CA ILE A 85 0.23 -4.45 -4.03
C ILE A 85 -1.01 -4.05 -3.24
N CYS A 86 -1.99 -3.48 -3.93
CA CYS A 86 -3.27 -3.04 -3.40
C CYS A 86 -4.42 -3.86 -3.99
N LYS A 87 -5.32 -4.33 -3.12
CA LYS A 87 -6.54 -5.06 -3.48
C LYS A 87 -7.76 -4.33 -2.95
N ARG A 88 -8.82 -4.24 -3.76
CA ARG A 88 -10.10 -3.68 -3.31
C ARG A 88 -10.68 -4.56 -2.18
N GLN A 89 -11.21 -3.93 -1.14
CA GLN A 89 -11.87 -4.62 -0.02
C GLN A 89 -13.31 -5.00 -0.35
#